data_AF-A0A1Q7SBH6-F1
#
_entry.id   AF-A0A1Q7SBH6-F1
#
_cell.length_a   1.000
_cell.length_b   1.000
_cell.length_c   1.000
_cell.angle_alpha   90.00
_cell.angle_beta   90.00
_cell.angle_gamma   90.00
#
_symmetry.space_group_name_H-M   'P 1'
#
loop_
_entity.id
_entity.type
_entity.pdbx_description
1 polymer ?
#
loop_
_entity_poly.entity_id
_entity_poly.type
_entity_poly.pdbx_seq_one_letter_code
_entity_poly.pdbx_strand_id
1 'polypeptide(L)'
;MRKIEQKYGDKVVVVGVHSPKFPAERETANLREAVLRYRIEHPVVNDRDFQVWQRFGGRAWPTLIFVDPEGRIIDRHEGELPFEQFDPLVDRMLLDFEARGVLNPRASPIAVEGIAEPSHTLSFPGKVLACDEALFIADSNHHQIVEAGPDGPIRRRFGSGQPALLDGPAGVAAFAQPQGMAVIDGRLYVADTENHAVREVNLGSGAVRTIAGTGVQAVRAGLGGPGRSTPLSSPWDLAADGRTLYIAMAGTHQIWSLDLDHETVTPFAGTGREGLRDGPLRETWFAQSSGLALADGHLYVADSEVSAVRDIELRAKVVTTLVGEDLFVFGDQDGEGNVVRLQHPLGITARDGLLYLADSYNNKIKRLDPRQRAVTTWLGRGAAGRSDGPPASASFREPGGVCAGVGGLYIADTNNHRIALADWRSGEVRTVIGD
;
A
#
# COMPACT_ATOMS: atom_id res chain seq x y z
N MET A 1 -1.36 -5.94 16.20
CA MET A 1 -1.75 -7.13 16.99
C MET A 1 -0.63 -8.16 17.18
N ARG A 2 0.23 -8.46 16.18
CA ARG A 2 1.33 -9.46 16.30
C ARG A 2 2.16 -9.42 17.59
N LYS A 3 2.54 -8.22 18.08
CA LYS A 3 3.27 -8.08 19.37
C LYS A 3 2.49 -8.64 20.58
N ILE A 4 1.16 -8.54 20.58
CA ILE A 4 0.28 -9.08 21.62
C ILE A 4 0.27 -10.61 21.55
N GLU A 5 0.08 -11.17 20.36
CA GLU A 5 0.12 -12.62 20.14
C GLU A 5 1.46 -13.22 20.59
N GLN A 6 2.58 -12.58 20.22
CA GLN A 6 3.91 -13.02 20.59
C GLN A 6 4.17 -12.93 22.10
N LYS A 7 3.71 -11.87 22.78
CA LYS A 7 3.94 -11.69 24.22
C LYS A 7 3.05 -12.62 25.06
N TYR A 8 1.78 -12.73 24.71
CA TYR A 8 0.78 -13.37 25.57
C TYR A 8 0.45 -14.81 25.17
N GLY A 9 0.75 -15.22 23.94
CA GLY A 9 0.44 -16.55 23.42
C GLY A 9 -1.03 -16.90 23.63
N ASP A 10 -1.30 -18.13 24.06
CA ASP A 10 -2.66 -18.64 24.26
C ASP A 10 -3.42 -17.99 25.44
N LYS A 11 -2.78 -17.13 26.25
CA LYS A 11 -3.47 -16.41 27.34
C LYS A 11 -4.42 -15.34 26.80
N VAL A 12 -4.18 -14.85 25.58
CA VAL A 12 -4.98 -13.81 24.92
C VAL A 12 -5.22 -14.24 23.49
N VAL A 13 -6.48 -14.47 23.14
CA VAL A 13 -6.87 -14.81 21.77
C VAL A 13 -7.27 -13.53 21.04
N VAL A 14 -6.59 -13.25 19.92
CA VAL A 14 -6.99 -12.20 18.98
C VAL A 14 -7.88 -12.85 17.92
N VAL A 15 -9.00 -12.20 17.57
CA VAL A 15 -9.84 -12.61 16.44
C VAL A 15 -10.06 -11.40 15.55
N GLY A 16 -9.60 -11.49 14.30
CA GLY A 16 -9.83 -10.48 13.29
C GLY A 16 -11.25 -10.59 12.76
N VAL A 17 -12.10 -9.60 13.04
CA VAL A 17 -13.44 -9.51 12.46
C VAL A 17 -13.37 -8.58 11.26
N HIS A 18 -13.09 -9.14 10.09
CA HIS A 18 -13.00 -8.37 8.85
C HIS A 18 -14.38 -7.88 8.43
N SER A 19 -14.62 -6.59 8.60
CA SER A 19 -15.86 -5.90 8.21
C SER A 19 -15.55 -4.98 7.03
N PRO A 20 -15.88 -5.37 5.79
CA PRO A 20 -15.32 -4.76 4.58
C PRO A 20 -15.90 -3.39 4.24
N LYS A 21 -15.05 -2.40 3.94
CA LYS A 21 -15.48 -1.09 3.43
C LYS A 21 -15.89 -1.20 1.96
N PHE A 22 -15.05 -1.82 1.14
CA PHE A 22 -15.22 -1.96 -0.29
C PHE A 22 -15.87 -3.29 -0.68
N PRO A 23 -16.63 -3.34 -1.80
CA PRO A 23 -17.18 -4.59 -2.33
C PRO A 23 -16.13 -5.69 -2.55
N ALA A 24 -14.94 -5.36 -3.07
CA ALA A 24 -13.90 -6.35 -3.33
C ALA A 24 -13.41 -7.07 -2.07
N GLU A 25 -13.47 -6.42 -0.91
CA GLU A 25 -13.04 -6.98 0.36
C GLU A 25 -14.06 -7.97 0.97
N ARG A 26 -15.30 -8.02 0.45
CA ARG A 26 -16.32 -9.01 0.86
C ARG A 26 -15.98 -10.42 0.39
N GLU A 27 -15.21 -10.52 -0.69
CA GLU A 27 -14.86 -11.79 -1.31
C GLU A 27 -13.83 -12.53 -0.47
N THR A 28 -14.18 -13.73 0.00
CA THR A 28 -13.29 -14.55 0.86
C THR A 28 -11.95 -14.83 0.21
N ALA A 29 -11.90 -14.97 -1.12
CA ALA A 29 -10.64 -15.16 -1.84
C ALA A 29 -9.71 -13.95 -1.68
N ASN A 30 -10.22 -12.72 -1.83
CA ASN A 30 -9.41 -11.51 -1.68
C ASN A 30 -8.99 -11.29 -0.21
N LEU A 31 -9.90 -11.57 0.73
CA LEU A 31 -9.53 -11.56 2.15
C LEU A 31 -8.41 -12.56 2.47
N ARG A 32 -8.43 -13.75 1.86
CA ARG A 32 -7.36 -14.74 2.03
C ARG A 32 -6.02 -14.20 1.54
N GLU A 33 -6.00 -13.53 0.39
CA GLU A 33 -4.79 -12.87 -0.12
C GLU A 33 -4.31 -11.77 0.82
N ALA A 34 -5.22 -10.95 1.39
CA ALA A 34 -4.85 -9.94 2.37
C ALA A 34 -4.27 -10.56 3.66
N VAL A 35 -4.82 -11.67 4.15
CA VAL A 35 -4.30 -12.42 5.30
C VAL A 35 -2.87 -12.91 5.03
N LEU A 36 -2.60 -13.44 3.84
CA LEU A 36 -1.26 -13.86 3.42
C LEU A 36 -0.31 -12.67 3.26
N ARG A 37 -0.75 -11.63 2.56
CA ARG A 37 0.01 -10.41 2.29
C ARG A 37 0.46 -9.74 3.59
N TYR A 38 -0.45 -9.53 4.54
CA TYR A 38 -0.11 -8.91 5.83
C TYR A 38 0.41 -9.88 6.89
N ARG A 39 0.52 -11.18 6.56
CA ARG A 39 0.95 -12.26 7.46
C ARG A 39 0.19 -12.21 8.78
N ILE A 40 -1.13 -12.28 8.67
CA ILE A 40 -2.04 -12.37 9.80
C ILE A 40 -2.07 -13.82 10.28
N GLU A 41 -1.64 -14.05 11.52
CA GLU A 41 -1.51 -15.40 12.11
C GLU A 41 -2.68 -15.76 13.04
N HIS A 42 -3.50 -14.78 13.42
CA HIS A 42 -4.69 -15.01 14.23
C HIS A 42 -5.91 -15.42 13.37
N PRO A 43 -6.94 -16.07 13.97
CA PRO A 43 -8.19 -16.36 13.28
C PRO A 43 -8.84 -15.11 12.68
N VAL A 44 -9.30 -15.22 11.43
CA VAL A 44 -10.03 -14.14 10.75
C VAL A 44 -11.41 -14.63 10.33
N VAL A 45 -12.44 -13.89 10.73
CA VAL A 45 -13.82 -14.04 10.26
C VAL A 45 -14.11 -13.01 9.18
N ASN A 46 -14.68 -13.45 8.06
CA ASN A 46 -15.22 -12.57 7.03
C ASN A 46 -16.66 -12.14 7.41
N ASP A 47 -16.79 -11.03 8.13
CA ASP A 47 -18.08 -10.41 8.50
C ASP A 47 -18.62 -9.53 7.36
N ARG A 48 -18.78 -10.12 6.17
CA ARG A 48 -19.13 -9.42 4.93
C ARG A 48 -20.43 -8.60 4.99
N ASP A 49 -21.34 -8.98 5.88
CA ASP A 49 -22.66 -8.38 6.06
C ASP A 49 -22.77 -7.56 7.36
N PHE A 50 -21.64 -7.28 8.02
CA PHE A 50 -21.57 -6.47 9.24
C PHE A 50 -22.40 -7.00 10.42
N GLN A 51 -22.66 -8.31 10.48
CA GLN A 51 -23.46 -8.90 11.55
C GLN A 51 -22.75 -8.83 12.90
N VAL A 52 -21.45 -9.13 12.93
CA VAL A 52 -20.63 -9.03 14.15
C VAL A 52 -20.38 -7.56 14.48
N TRP A 53 -20.00 -6.74 13.49
CA TRP A 53 -19.81 -5.31 13.65
C TRP A 53 -21.00 -4.62 14.35
N GLN A 54 -22.22 -4.86 13.87
CA GLN A 54 -23.43 -4.25 14.42
C GLN A 54 -23.74 -4.76 15.83
N ARG A 55 -23.59 -6.07 16.08
CA ARG A 55 -23.85 -6.66 17.40
C ARG A 55 -22.89 -6.17 18.48
N PHE A 56 -21.63 -5.96 18.11
CA PHE A 56 -20.59 -5.45 19.01
C PHE A 56 -20.48 -3.92 19.01
N GLY A 57 -21.31 -3.24 18.23
CA GLY A 57 -21.40 -1.78 18.21
C GLY A 57 -20.13 -1.10 17.70
N GLY A 58 -19.54 -1.63 16.63
CA GLY A 58 -18.43 -1.00 15.91
C GLY A 58 -18.86 0.34 15.29
N ARG A 59 -17.96 1.32 15.31
CA ARG A 59 -18.24 2.70 14.84
C ARG A 59 -17.11 3.33 14.05
N ALA A 60 -15.91 2.79 14.15
CA ALA A 60 -14.74 3.26 13.43
C ALA A 60 -13.84 2.06 13.07
N TRP A 61 -13.13 2.15 11.95
CA TRP A 61 -12.06 1.21 11.65
C TRP A 61 -10.72 1.76 12.18
N PRO A 62 -9.93 0.95 12.91
CA PRO A 62 -10.34 -0.28 13.62
C PRO A 62 -11.18 0.02 14.88
N THR A 63 -11.94 -0.98 15.35
CA THR A 63 -12.53 -1.00 16.69
C THR A 63 -12.05 -2.26 17.41
N LEU A 64 -11.47 -2.12 18.59
CA LEU A 64 -11.08 -3.23 19.46
C LEU A 64 -12.17 -3.47 20.51
N ILE A 65 -12.58 -4.72 20.68
CA ILE A 65 -13.51 -5.15 21.73
C ILE A 65 -12.78 -6.10 22.67
N PHE A 66 -12.88 -5.83 23.97
CA PHE A 66 -12.27 -6.65 25.00
C PHE A 66 -13.32 -7.55 25.64
N VAL A 67 -13.11 -8.87 25.54
CA VAL A 67 -14.01 -9.90 26.08
C VAL A 67 -13.28 -10.66 27.20
N ASP A 68 -13.92 -10.78 28.35
CA ASP A 68 -13.38 -11.49 29.51
C ASP A 68 -13.50 -13.03 29.36
N PRO A 69 -12.85 -13.83 30.22
CA PRO A 69 -12.92 -15.29 30.17
C PRO A 69 -14.33 -15.88 30.38
N GLU A 70 -15.28 -15.10 30.89
CA GLU A 70 -16.68 -15.49 31.10
C GLU A 70 -17.57 -15.06 29.92
N GLY A 71 -16.99 -14.47 28.87
CA GLY A 71 -17.68 -14.05 27.64
C GLY A 71 -18.32 -12.66 27.71
N ARG A 72 -17.99 -11.84 28.71
CA ARG A 72 -18.55 -10.49 28.87
C ARG A 72 -17.67 -9.46 28.17
N ILE A 73 -18.30 -8.50 27.50
CA ILE A 73 -17.60 -7.31 27.00
C ILE A 73 -17.25 -6.42 28.20
N ILE A 74 -15.98 -6.15 28.37
CA ILE A 74 -15.46 -5.37 29.51
C ILE A 74 -14.91 -4.02 29.12
N ASP A 75 -14.52 -3.83 27.85
CA ASP A 75 -14.09 -2.53 27.34
C ASP A 75 -14.16 -2.48 25.79
N ARG A 76 -14.02 -1.27 25.22
CA ARG A 76 -13.94 -0.98 23.78
C ARG A 76 -12.98 0.17 23.52
N HIS A 77 -12.19 0.07 22.45
CA HIS A 77 -11.36 1.15 21.93
C HIS A 77 -11.63 1.39 20.44
N GLU A 78 -11.77 2.65 20.04
CA GLU A 78 -12.00 3.06 18.64
C GLU A 78 -10.75 3.76 18.08
N GLY A 79 -10.35 3.39 16.87
CA GLY A 79 -9.12 3.84 16.22
C GLY A 79 -7.90 3.00 16.58
N GLU A 80 -6.77 3.35 15.97
CA GLU A 80 -5.48 2.69 16.20
C GLU A 80 -5.07 2.75 17.69
N LEU A 81 -4.52 1.65 18.21
CA LEU A 81 -4.02 1.55 19.58
C LEU A 81 -2.56 1.08 19.58
N PRO A 82 -1.59 1.96 19.88
CA PRO A 82 -0.19 1.57 19.96
C PRO A 82 0.03 0.48 21.01
N PHE A 83 0.91 -0.47 20.69
CA PHE A 83 1.22 -1.60 21.57
C PHE A 83 1.64 -1.13 22.97
N GLU A 84 2.45 -0.08 23.05
CA GLU A 84 3.00 0.45 24.30
C GLU A 84 1.91 1.03 25.23
N GLN A 85 0.75 1.41 24.68
CA GLN A 85 -0.42 1.81 25.45
C GLN A 85 -1.33 0.62 25.77
N PHE A 86 -1.41 -0.34 24.85
CA PHE A 86 -2.25 -1.52 25.00
C PHE A 86 -1.70 -2.52 26.02
N ASP A 87 -0.39 -2.73 26.00
CA ASP A 87 0.33 -3.78 26.72
C ASP A 87 0.09 -3.77 28.24
N PRO A 88 0.21 -2.63 28.96
CA PRO A 88 0.02 -2.60 30.42
C PRO A 88 -1.42 -2.83 30.87
N LEU A 89 -2.40 -2.69 29.95
CA LEU A 89 -3.81 -2.96 30.24
C LEU A 89 -4.05 -4.48 30.27
N VAL A 90 -3.52 -5.18 29.26
CA VAL A 90 -3.61 -6.64 29.15
C VAL A 90 -2.91 -7.34 30.32
N ASP A 91 -1.70 -6.90 30.69
CA ASP A 91 -0.97 -7.46 31.85
C ASP A 91 -1.81 -7.38 33.15
N ARG A 92 -2.45 -6.23 33.40
CA ARG A 92 -3.29 -6.04 34.60
C ARG A 92 -4.53 -6.93 34.59
N MET A 93 -5.18 -7.08 33.44
CA MET A 93 -6.36 -7.93 33.30
C MET A 93 -6.01 -9.40 33.52
N LEU A 94 -4.89 -9.86 32.95
CA LEU A 94 -4.43 -11.24 33.13
C LEU A 94 -4.12 -11.54 34.60
N LEU A 95 -3.47 -10.62 35.32
CA LEU A 95 -3.20 -10.78 36.76
C LEU A 95 -4.49 -10.90 37.58
N ASP A 96 -5.51 -10.08 37.31
CA ASP A 96 -6.81 -10.16 37.99
C ASP A 96 -7.52 -11.49 37.71
N PHE A 97 -7.59 -11.90 36.44
CA PHE A 97 -8.26 -13.14 36.05
C PHE A 97 -7.53 -14.40 36.52
N GLU A 98 -6.19 -14.36 36.61
CA GLU A 98 -5.39 -15.42 37.21
C GLU A 98 -5.65 -15.53 38.71
N ALA A 99 -5.67 -14.40 39.44
CA ALA A 99 -6.00 -14.38 40.87
C ALA A 99 -7.42 -14.89 41.17
N ARG A 100 -8.36 -14.69 40.24
CA ARG A 100 -9.74 -15.20 40.32
C ARG A 100 -9.87 -16.67 39.89
N GLY A 101 -8.84 -17.27 39.30
CA GLY A 101 -8.86 -18.65 38.81
C GLY A 101 -9.81 -18.90 37.64
N VAL A 102 -10.12 -17.86 36.84
CA VAL A 102 -11.07 -17.96 35.71
C VAL A 102 -10.39 -18.11 34.35
N LEU A 103 -9.06 -18.04 34.29
CA LEU A 103 -8.30 -18.30 33.06
C LEU A 103 -8.24 -19.80 32.76
N ASN A 104 -8.44 -20.16 31.50
CA ASN A 104 -8.19 -21.50 31.00
C ASN A 104 -6.98 -21.47 30.05
N PRO A 105 -5.77 -21.78 30.53
CA PRO A 105 -4.55 -21.74 29.72
C PRO A 105 -4.37 -22.99 28.84
N ARG A 106 -5.36 -23.88 28.75
CA ARG A 106 -5.32 -24.98 27.77
C ARG A 106 -5.46 -24.38 26.38
N ALA A 107 -4.81 -25.01 25.38
CA ALA A 107 -4.75 -24.55 24.00
C ALA A 107 -6.07 -23.93 23.51
N SER A 108 -5.96 -22.81 22.80
CA SER A 108 -7.11 -22.05 22.28
C SER A 108 -8.15 -22.98 21.66
N PRO A 109 -9.46 -22.78 21.93
CA PRO A 109 -10.51 -23.57 21.30
C PRO A 109 -10.59 -23.33 19.78
N ILE A 110 -9.93 -22.27 19.28
CA ILE A 110 -9.87 -21.95 17.86
C ILE A 110 -8.55 -22.48 17.30
N ALA A 111 -8.61 -23.64 16.65
CA ALA A 111 -7.50 -24.14 15.87
C ALA A 111 -7.27 -23.19 14.68
N VAL A 112 -6.08 -22.61 14.59
CA VAL A 112 -5.65 -21.87 13.40
C VAL A 112 -4.86 -22.85 12.55
N GLU A 113 -5.43 -23.28 11.44
CA GLU A 113 -4.62 -23.88 10.38
C GLU A 113 -3.83 -22.76 9.71
N GLY A 114 -2.50 -22.83 9.80
CA GLY A 114 -1.63 -21.89 9.09
C GLY A 114 -1.91 -21.96 7.59
N ILE A 115 -2.17 -20.82 6.97
CA ILE A 115 -2.30 -20.74 5.52
C ILE A 115 -0.88 -20.65 4.97
N ALA A 116 -0.30 -21.78 4.56
CA ALA A 116 0.99 -21.79 3.88
C ALA A 116 0.83 -21.24 2.46
N GLU A 117 1.55 -20.17 2.14
CA GLU A 117 1.68 -19.68 0.77
C GLU A 117 2.69 -20.57 0.01
N PRO A 118 2.38 -21.01 -1.22
CA PRO A 118 3.37 -21.62 -2.09
C PRO A 118 4.53 -20.66 -2.34
N SER A 119 5.74 -21.20 -2.51
CA SER A 119 6.88 -20.39 -2.94
C SER A 119 6.68 -19.95 -4.39
N HIS A 120 6.76 -18.64 -4.63
CA HIS A 120 6.62 -18.03 -5.95
C HIS A 120 7.90 -17.31 -6.39
N THR A 121 8.06 -17.04 -7.69
CA THR A 121 9.19 -16.21 -8.20
C THR A 121 9.19 -14.79 -7.61
N LEU A 122 8.00 -14.21 -7.44
CA LEU A 122 7.71 -12.96 -6.75
C LEU A 122 6.62 -13.24 -5.71
N SER A 123 6.58 -12.54 -4.58
CA SER A 123 5.50 -12.64 -3.60
C SER A 123 4.89 -11.27 -3.36
N PHE A 124 3.64 -11.12 -3.76
CA PHE A 124 2.86 -9.87 -3.72
C PHE A 124 3.66 -8.64 -4.21
N PRO A 125 4.13 -8.60 -5.48
CA PRO A 125 4.85 -7.44 -5.98
C PRO A 125 3.93 -6.21 -5.93
N GLY A 126 4.29 -5.22 -5.11
CA GLY A 126 3.44 -4.05 -4.86
C GLY A 126 3.56 -2.98 -5.93
N LYS A 127 4.79 -2.73 -6.42
CA LYS A 127 5.09 -1.71 -7.42
C LYS A 127 6.14 -2.20 -8.41
N VAL A 128 6.09 -1.63 -9.62
CA VAL A 128 7.08 -1.81 -10.68
C VAL A 128 7.49 -0.43 -11.20
N LEU A 129 8.79 -0.25 -11.45
CA LEU A 129 9.38 0.94 -12.05
C LEU A 129 10.13 0.52 -13.31
N ALA A 130 9.77 1.09 -14.45
CA ALA A 130 10.43 0.87 -15.72
C ALA A 130 11.43 2.00 -16.02
N CYS A 131 12.65 1.60 -16.37
CA CYS A 131 13.67 2.45 -16.98
C CYS A 131 13.96 1.88 -18.39
N ASP A 132 14.68 2.61 -19.23
CA ASP A 132 14.93 2.22 -20.63
C ASP A 132 15.44 0.77 -20.78
N GLU A 133 16.38 0.36 -19.92
CA GLU A 133 17.07 -0.94 -20.01
C GLU A 133 16.84 -1.87 -18.81
N ALA A 134 15.99 -1.47 -17.85
CA ALA A 134 15.80 -2.21 -16.61
C ALA A 134 14.39 -2.03 -16.03
N LEU A 135 13.95 -3.05 -15.30
CA LEU A 135 12.80 -3.00 -14.41
C LEU A 135 13.30 -3.11 -12.97
N PHE A 136 12.75 -2.28 -12.09
CA PHE A 136 12.87 -2.46 -10.65
C PHE A 136 11.49 -2.84 -10.10
N ILE A 137 11.44 -3.90 -9.32
CA ILE A 137 10.19 -4.46 -8.80
C ILE A 137 10.32 -4.54 -7.28
N ALA A 138 9.33 -3.99 -6.59
CA ALA A 138 9.21 -4.14 -5.16
C ALA A 138 8.52 -5.48 -4.88
N ASP A 139 9.32 -6.50 -4.60
CA ASP A 139 8.90 -7.86 -4.29
C ASP A 139 8.54 -7.92 -2.80
N SER A 140 7.38 -7.32 -2.49
CA SER A 140 7.06 -6.80 -1.16
C SER A 140 7.09 -7.87 -0.07
N ASN A 141 6.49 -9.04 -0.32
CA ASN A 141 6.46 -10.12 0.67
C ASN A 141 7.73 -10.98 0.72
N HIS A 142 8.64 -10.82 -0.24
CA HIS A 142 10.02 -11.26 -0.07
C HIS A 142 10.93 -10.17 0.51
N HIS A 143 10.40 -9.01 0.92
CA HIS A 143 11.17 -7.94 1.58
C HIS A 143 12.44 -7.52 0.81
N GLN A 144 12.32 -7.40 -0.51
CA GLN A 144 13.45 -7.11 -1.38
C GLN A 144 13.03 -6.33 -2.62
N ILE A 145 14.02 -5.76 -3.31
CA ILE A 145 13.87 -5.19 -4.65
C ILE A 145 14.51 -6.13 -5.66
N VAL A 146 13.81 -6.41 -6.75
CA VAL A 146 14.30 -7.19 -7.88
C VAL A 146 14.64 -6.25 -9.03
N GLU A 147 15.84 -6.39 -9.58
CA GLU A 147 16.22 -5.78 -10.85
C GLU A 147 16.15 -6.83 -11.96
N ALA A 148 15.43 -6.52 -13.03
CA ALA A 148 15.27 -7.38 -14.19
C ALA A 148 15.49 -6.61 -15.50
N GLY A 149 15.67 -7.34 -16.60
CA GLY A 149 15.57 -6.75 -17.94
C GLY A 149 14.12 -6.43 -18.33
N PRO A 150 13.91 -5.59 -19.35
CA PRO A 150 12.57 -5.22 -19.84
C PRO A 150 11.69 -6.42 -20.24
N ASP A 151 12.30 -7.52 -20.64
CA ASP A 151 11.63 -8.76 -21.05
C ASP A 151 11.55 -9.83 -19.94
N GLY A 152 11.98 -9.52 -18.72
CA GLY A 152 11.78 -10.38 -17.55
C GLY A 152 12.97 -11.13 -16.96
N PRO A 153 14.13 -11.31 -17.63
CA PRO A 153 15.27 -11.96 -16.98
C PRO A 153 15.71 -11.19 -15.72
N ILE A 154 15.63 -11.86 -14.56
CA ILE A 154 16.09 -11.30 -13.28
C ILE A 154 17.62 -11.22 -13.30
N ARG A 155 18.15 -10.04 -13.00
CA ARG A 155 19.59 -9.74 -12.98
C ARG A 155 20.16 -9.73 -11.58
N ARG A 156 19.50 -9.04 -10.65
CA ARG A 156 19.98 -8.82 -9.27
C ARG A 156 18.80 -8.72 -8.29
N ARG A 157 19.10 -8.94 -7.02
CA ARG A 157 18.19 -8.72 -5.89
C ARG A 157 18.90 -7.87 -4.83
N PHE A 158 18.18 -6.94 -4.23
CA PHE A 158 18.64 -6.11 -3.11
C PHE A 158 17.71 -6.36 -1.92
N GLY A 159 18.26 -6.80 -0.80
CA GLY A 159 17.48 -7.24 0.35
C GLY A 159 17.93 -8.62 0.83
N SER A 160 17.98 -8.81 2.14
CA SER A 160 18.28 -10.09 2.80
C SER A 160 17.12 -11.09 2.73
N GLY A 161 15.93 -10.64 2.34
CA GLY A 161 14.69 -11.43 2.38
C GLY A 161 13.99 -11.44 3.73
N GLN A 162 14.58 -10.82 4.76
CA GLN A 162 14.01 -10.75 6.12
C GLN A 162 13.55 -9.31 6.43
N PRO A 163 12.37 -9.13 7.05
CA PRO A 163 11.88 -7.80 7.40
C PRO A 163 12.75 -7.15 8.49
N ALA A 164 13.49 -6.10 8.13
CA ALA A 164 14.23 -5.26 9.08
C ALA A 164 14.66 -3.93 8.44
N LEU A 165 15.01 -2.94 9.25
CA LEU A 165 15.66 -1.70 8.81
C LEU A 165 17.18 -1.83 8.97
N LEU A 166 17.84 -2.48 8.00
CA LEU A 166 19.30 -2.67 8.00
C LEU A 166 19.92 -2.10 6.73
N ASP A 167 20.96 -1.28 6.90
CA ASP A 167 21.79 -0.73 5.82
C ASP A 167 22.98 -1.67 5.52
N GLY A 168 23.58 -1.53 4.34
CA GLY A 168 24.78 -2.28 3.96
C GLY A 168 24.79 -2.76 2.51
N PRO A 169 25.64 -3.73 2.16
CA PRO A 169 25.66 -4.36 0.84
C PRO A 169 24.33 -5.04 0.49
N ALA A 170 24.07 -5.27 -0.80
CA ALA A 170 22.79 -5.76 -1.32
C ALA A 170 22.19 -6.97 -0.58
N GLY A 171 22.98 -7.98 -0.23
CA GLY A 171 22.49 -9.19 0.47
C GLY A 171 22.41 -9.08 2.00
N VAL A 172 22.90 -7.98 2.58
CA VAL A 172 22.88 -7.73 4.04
C VAL A 172 21.80 -6.72 4.40
N ALA A 173 21.66 -5.69 3.57
CA ALA A 173 20.59 -4.72 3.75
C ALA A 173 19.23 -5.42 3.74
N ALA A 174 18.30 -4.91 4.52
CA ALA A 174 16.96 -5.46 4.66
C ALA A 174 15.92 -4.39 4.36
N PHE A 175 14.79 -4.80 3.80
CA PHE A 175 13.59 -3.98 3.62
C PHE A 175 12.45 -4.62 4.43
N ALA A 176 11.31 -3.95 4.53
CA ALA A 176 10.07 -4.50 5.09
C ALA A 176 8.90 -4.03 4.23
N GLN A 177 8.42 -4.94 3.36
CA GLN A 177 7.32 -4.69 2.41
C GLN A 177 7.53 -3.39 1.62
N PRO A 178 8.65 -3.28 0.88
CA PRO A 178 8.89 -2.10 0.05
C PRO A 178 7.79 -1.94 -0.99
N GLN A 179 7.54 -0.69 -1.37
CA GLN A 179 6.53 -0.29 -2.36
C GLN A 179 7.18 0.58 -3.43
N GLY A 180 6.74 1.83 -3.60
CA GLY A 180 7.10 2.64 -4.74
C GLY A 180 8.56 3.07 -4.78
N MET A 181 9.00 3.42 -5.97
CA MET A 181 10.40 3.60 -6.30
C MET A 181 10.59 4.75 -7.28
N ALA A 182 11.74 5.40 -7.21
CA ALA A 182 12.17 6.39 -8.21
C ALA A 182 13.67 6.26 -8.47
N VAL A 183 14.12 6.53 -9.70
CA VAL A 183 15.55 6.52 -10.05
C VAL A 183 16.01 7.94 -10.36
N ILE A 184 17.12 8.36 -9.74
CA ILE A 184 17.80 9.63 -10.03
C ILE A 184 19.31 9.37 -10.01
N ASP A 185 20.03 9.79 -11.06
CA ASP A 185 21.50 9.77 -11.15
C ASP A 185 22.16 8.43 -10.75
N GLY A 186 21.62 7.31 -11.23
CA GLY A 186 22.16 5.97 -10.93
C GLY A 186 21.90 5.49 -9.50
N ARG A 187 20.96 6.12 -8.79
CA ARG A 187 20.47 5.71 -7.47
C ARG A 187 19.00 5.40 -7.57
N LEU A 188 18.60 4.29 -6.94
CA LEU A 188 17.21 3.89 -6.79
C LEU A 188 16.75 4.26 -5.37
N TYR A 189 15.69 5.03 -5.28
CA TYR A 189 15.04 5.37 -4.03
C TYR A 189 13.82 4.48 -3.84
N VAL A 190 13.60 4.02 -2.61
CA VAL A 190 12.59 3.02 -2.28
C VAL A 190 11.78 3.50 -1.09
N ALA A 191 10.46 3.53 -1.23
CA ALA A 191 9.54 3.64 -0.11
C ALA A 191 9.48 2.28 0.60
N ASP A 192 10.07 2.20 1.79
CA ASP A 192 10.19 0.99 2.60
C ASP A 192 9.11 1.02 3.68
N THR A 193 7.91 0.62 3.27
CA THR A 193 6.64 1.02 3.87
C THR A 193 6.49 0.58 5.33
N GLU A 194 6.72 -0.70 5.64
CA GLU A 194 6.59 -1.23 7.00
C GLU A 194 7.79 -0.88 7.89
N ASN A 195 8.91 -0.46 7.29
CA ASN A 195 10.00 0.16 8.05
C ASN A 195 9.75 1.66 8.28
N HIS A 196 8.69 2.24 7.69
CA HIS A 196 8.39 3.66 7.73
C HIS A 196 9.60 4.53 7.35
N ALA A 197 10.26 4.15 6.25
CA ALA A 197 11.52 4.75 5.82
C ALA A 197 11.58 4.98 4.30
N VAL A 198 12.48 5.86 3.88
CA VAL A 198 12.94 5.95 2.49
C VAL A 198 14.38 5.48 2.44
N ARG A 199 14.65 4.54 1.54
CA ARG A 199 15.95 3.91 1.34
C ARG A 199 16.54 4.35 0.01
N GLU A 200 17.86 4.39 -0.06
CA GLU A 200 18.62 4.63 -1.29
C GLU A 200 19.48 3.40 -1.60
N VAL A 201 19.38 2.89 -2.82
CA VAL A 201 20.25 1.86 -3.39
C VAL A 201 21.16 2.50 -4.41
N ASN A 202 22.47 2.40 -4.21
CA ASN A 202 23.44 2.74 -5.25
C ASN A 202 23.44 1.63 -6.31
N LEU A 203 23.03 1.91 -7.55
CA LEU A 203 22.87 0.87 -8.57
C LEU A 203 24.20 0.30 -9.08
N GLY A 204 25.30 1.04 -8.91
CA GLY A 204 26.64 0.59 -9.27
C GLY A 204 27.20 -0.44 -8.28
N SER A 205 27.16 -0.13 -6.98
CA SER A 205 27.72 -1.01 -5.93
C SER A 205 26.70 -1.98 -5.32
N GLY A 206 25.41 -1.68 -5.44
CA GLY A 206 24.32 -2.38 -4.75
C GLY A 206 24.22 -2.08 -3.26
N ALA A 207 25.00 -1.12 -2.74
CA ALA A 207 24.90 -0.72 -1.34
C ALA A 207 23.58 0.03 -1.09
N VAL A 208 22.93 -0.28 0.03
CA VAL A 208 21.67 0.31 0.48
C VAL A 208 21.91 1.10 1.75
N ARG A 209 21.31 2.28 1.85
CA ARG A 209 21.32 3.11 3.07
C ARG A 209 19.96 3.74 3.33
N THR A 210 19.71 4.10 4.58
CA THR A 210 18.53 4.85 5.00
C THR A 210 18.78 6.35 4.86
N ILE A 211 17.87 7.06 4.19
CA ILE A 211 17.98 8.51 3.96
C ILE A 211 16.88 9.30 4.67
N ALA A 212 15.70 8.69 4.89
CA ALA A 212 14.65 9.28 5.69
C ALA A 212 13.88 8.22 6.49
N GLY A 213 13.30 8.60 7.63
CA GLY A 213 12.61 7.69 8.54
C GLY A 213 13.50 7.14 9.66
N THR A 214 12.85 6.79 10.77
CA THR A 214 13.51 6.32 12.00
C THR A 214 13.26 4.84 12.30
N GLY A 215 12.52 4.13 11.46
CA GLY A 215 12.07 2.76 11.77
C GLY A 215 10.83 2.68 12.67
N VAL A 216 10.25 3.83 13.04
CA VAL A 216 9.10 3.92 13.95
C VAL A 216 7.99 4.71 13.28
N GLN A 217 6.78 4.18 13.30
CA GLN A 217 5.61 4.82 12.71
C GLN A 217 5.31 6.16 13.39
N ALA A 218 5.17 7.22 12.60
CA ALA A 218 4.64 8.49 13.08
C ALA A 218 3.12 8.36 13.31
N VAL A 219 2.68 8.65 14.54
CA VAL A 219 1.25 8.57 14.92
C VAL A 219 0.46 9.83 14.49
N ARG A 220 1.17 10.92 14.15
CA ARG A 220 0.58 12.22 13.75
C ARG A 220 1.46 12.89 12.71
N ALA A 221 0.88 13.82 11.94
CA ALA A 221 1.63 14.67 11.03
C ALA A 221 2.71 15.47 11.78
N GLY A 222 3.96 15.32 11.35
CA GLY A 222 5.11 16.07 11.85
C GLY A 222 5.38 17.36 11.07
N LEU A 223 6.35 18.16 11.52
CA LEU A 223 6.78 19.39 10.83
C LEU A 223 7.89 19.14 9.78
N GLY A 224 8.43 17.92 9.73
CA GLY A 224 9.62 17.60 8.95
C GLY A 224 10.93 17.88 9.71
N GLY A 225 12.06 17.69 9.02
CA GLY A 225 13.39 17.86 9.57
C GLY A 225 14.45 17.03 8.83
N PRO A 226 15.64 16.85 9.42
CA PRO A 226 16.65 15.95 8.90
C PRO A 226 16.06 14.54 8.71
N GLY A 227 16.24 13.95 7.53
CA GLY A 227 15.53 12.75 7.10
C GLY A 227 15.67 11.60 8.08
N ARG A 228 16.90 11.24 8.46
CA ARG A 228 17.20 10.10 9.35
C ARG A 228 16.76 10.30 10.81
N SER A 229 16.29 11.50 11.17
CA SER A 229 15.78 11.82 12.50
C SER A 229 14.29 12.15 12.50
N THR A 230 13.64 12.09 11.34
CA THR A 230 12.22 12.40 11.20
C THR A 230 11.42 11.11 11.04
N PRO A 231 10.50 10.77 11.97
CA PRO A 231 9.65 9.59 11.81
C PRO A 231 8.67 9.81 10.65
N LEU A 232 8.46 8.77 9.86
CA LEU A 232 7.50 8.75 8.75
C LEU A 232 6.34 7.79 9.08
N SER A 233 5.28 7.80 8.27
CA SER A 233 4.16 6.87 8.45
C SER A 233 3.77 6.26 7.11
N SER A 234 4.28 5.05 6.89
CA SER A 234 3.97 4.22 5.72
C SER A 234 4.10 4.97 4.38
N PRO A 235 5.32 5.40 4.00
CA PRO A 235 5.55 5.90 2.65
C PRO A 235 5.21 4.80 1.64
N TRP A 236 4.43 5.12 0.62
CA TRP A 236 3.85 4.13 -0.29
C TRP A 236 4.34 4.28 -1.73
N ASP A 237 4.53 5.50 -2.21
CA ASP A 237 5.05 5.76 -3.55
C ASP A 237 5.97 6.96 -3.60
N LEU A 238 6.83 7.00 -4.63
CA LEU A 238 7.83 8.04 -4.85
C LEU A 238 7.71 8.59 -6.28
N ALA A 239 7.83 9.92 -6.41
CA ALA A 239 8.01 10.57 -7.71
C ALA A 239 9.15 11.59 -7.64
N ALA A 240 9.97 11.65 -8.68
CA ALA A 240 11.16 12.50 -8.72
C ALA A 240 10.93 13.74 -9.58
N ASP A 241 11.30 14.91 -9.06
CA ASP A 241 11.40 16.18 -9.78
C ASP A 241 12.77 16.82 -9.50
N GLY A 242 13.73 16.60 -10.41
CA GLY A 242 15.12 16.98 -10.20
C GLY A 242 15.71 16.31 -8.95
N ARG A 243 16.12 17.13 -7.97
CA ARG A 243 16.67 16.69 -6.67
C ARG A 243 15.62 16.60 -5.55
N THR A 244 14.34 16.76 -5.88
CA THR A 244 13.23 16.58 -4.95
C THR A 244 12.56 15.23 -5.19
N LEU A 245 12.39 14.44 -4.13
CA LEU A 245 11.49 13.28 -4.14
C LEU A 245 10.17 13.64 -3.45
N TYR A 246 9.07 13.54 -4.17
CA TYR A 246 7.74 13.52 -3.56
C TYR A 246 7.42 12.12 -3.05
N ILE A 247 6.76 12.06 -1.90
CA ILE A 247 6.46 10.84 -1.16
C ILE A 247 4.96 10.81 -0.87
N ALA A 248 4.27 9.78 -1.33
CA ALA A 248 2.90 9.52 -0.90
C ALA A 248 2.94 8.91 0.51
N MET A 249 2.60 9.72 1.51
CA MET A 249 2.64 9.34 2.92
C MET A 249 1.27 8.80 3.34
N ALA A 250 1.00 7.55 2.99
CA ALA A 250 -0.31 6.92 3.15
C ALA A 250 -0.79 6.95 4.61
N GLY A 251 0.11 6.63 5.56
CA GLY A 251 -0.23 6.51 6.98
C GLY A 251 -0.53 7.83 7.70
N THR A 252 -0.21 8.99 7.11
CA THR A 252 -0.65 10.30 7.62
C THR A 252 -1.53 11.06 6.63
N HIS A 253 -2.00 10.42 5.55
CA HIS A 253 -2.82 11.03 4.50
C HIS A 253 -2.26 12.38 3.98
N GLN A 254 -0.99 12.37 3.58
CA GLN A 254 -0.28 13.56 3.10
C GLN A 254 0.64 13.23 1.91
N ILE A 255 1.02 14.26 1.17
CA ILE A 255 2.19 14.22 0.29
C ILE A 255 3.34 14.93 1.01
N TRP A 256 4.48 14.29 1.08
CA TRP A 256 5.72 14.84 1.63
C TRP A 256 6.73 15.07 0.51
N SER A 257 7.74 15.90 0.76
CA SER A 257 8.89 16.09 -0.13
C SER A 257 10.19 15.83 0.64
N LEU A 258 11.19 15.29 -0.06
CA LEU A 258 12.55 15.07 0.41
C LEU A 258 13.51 15.79 -0.54
N ASP A 259 14.24 16.76 -0.01
CA ASP A 259 15.40 17.36 -0.67
C ASP A 259 16.58 16.39 -0.57
N LEU A 260 17.06 15.89 -1.70
CA LEU A 260 18.14 14.91 -1.74
C LEU A 260 19.54 15.50 -1.59
N ASP A 261 19.72 16.81 -1.69
CA ASP A 261 21.02 17.45 -1.52
C ASP A 261 21.30 17.71 -0.04
N HIS A 262 20.25 18.01 0.74
CA HIS A 262 20.33 18.26 2.18
C HIS A 262 19.73 17.15 3.04
N GLU A 263 19.17 16.11 2.42
CA GLU A 263 18.42 15.00 3.06
C GLU A 263 17.40 15.51 4.09
N THR A 264 16.64 16.54 3.72
CA THR A 264 15.62 17.15 4.58
C THR A 264 14.23 16.77 4.06
N VAL A 265 13.42 16.16 4.94
CA VAL A 265 12.08 15.67 4.61
C VAL A 265 11.03 16.56 5.26
N THR A 266 10.01 16.99 4.53
CA THR A 266 8.97 17.90 5.03
C THR A 266 7.58 17.58 4.46
N PRO A 267 6.49 17.87 5.19
CA PRO A 267 5.15 17.86 4.60
C PRO A 267 5.06 18.86 3.44
N PHE A 268 4.56 18.40 2.29
CA PHE A 268 4.41 19.20 1.08
C PHE A 268 2.95 19.61 0.88
N ALA A 269 2.01 18.67 0.96
CA ALA A 269 0.58 18.89 0.83
C ALA A 269 -0.24 17.99 1.76
N GLY A 270 -1.39 18.48 2.22
CA GLY A 270 -2.31 17.76 3.09
C GLY A 270 -2.22 18.19 4.55
N THR A 271 -3.36 18.34 5.22
CA THR A 271 -3.41 18.60 6.67
C THR A 271 -3.21 17.36 7.53
N GLY A 272 -3.21 16.18 6.91
CA GLY A 272 -3.25 14.87 7.57
C GLY A 272 -4.63 14.45 8.09
N ARG A 273 -5.69 15.15 7.67
CA ARG A 273 -7.06 14.65 7.83
C ARG A 273 -7.37 13.71 6.68
N GLU A 274 -8.02 12.62 7.00
CA GLU A 274 -8.56 11.69 6.02
C GLU A 274 -9.83 12.26 5.37
N GLY A 275 -9.87 12.27 4.05
CA GLY A 275 -11.06 12.64 3.27
C GLY A 275 -10.72 13.35 1.97
N LEU A 276 -11.75 13.85 1.27
CA LEU A 276 -11.60 14.57 0.01
C LEU A 276 -11.86 16.06 0.20
N ARG A 277 -10.82 16.88 0.05
CA ARG A 277 -10.95 18.34 0.01
C ARG A 277 -9.90 18.95 -0.90
N ASP A 278 -10.33 19.74 -1.88
CA ASP A 278 -9.46 20.50 -2.78
C ASP A 278 -9.00 21.83 -2.15
N GLY A 279 -8.02 22.48 -2.79
CA GLY A 279 -7.57 23.83 -2.43
C GLY A 279 -6.05 23.98 -2.34
N PRO A 280 -5.55 25.01 -1.65
CA PRO A 280 -4.12 25.20 -1.43
C PRO A 280 -3.46 24.00 -0.74
N LEU A 281 -2.18 23.74 -1.02
CA LEU A 281 -1.45 22.55 -0.51
C LEU A 281 -1.62 22.31 1.00
N ARG A 282 -1.69 23.36 1.82
CA ARG A 282 -1.76 23.26 3.30
C ARG A 282 -3.18 23.16 3.86
N GLU A 283 -4.20 23.15 3.02
CA GLU A 283 -5.62 23.08 3.42
C GLU A 283 -6.34 21.85 2.86
N THR A 284 -5.77 21.23 1.83
CA THR A 284 -6.28 20.01 1.19
C THR A 284 -6.31 18.83 2.16
N TRP A 285 -7.22 17.89 1.89
CA TRP A 285 -7.27 16.57 2.55
C TRP A 285 -7.00 15.50 1.51
N PHE A 286 -6.34 14.44 1.96
CA PHE A 286 -6.09 13.23 1.19
C PHE A 286 -6.61 12.04 1.99
N ALA A 287 -6.64 10.85 1.39
CA ALA A 287 -7.02 9.64 2.08
C ALA A 287 -6.19 8.45 1.53
N GLN A 288 -5.10 8.16 2.25
CA GLN A 288 -4.22 7.02 1.98
C GLN A 288 -3.66 7.05 0.55
N SER A 289 -3.09 8.20 0.17
CA SER A 289 -2.45 8.37 -1.13
C SER A 289 -1.38 7.30 -1.34
N SER A 290 -1.51 6.54 -2.43
CA SER A 290 -0.71 5.31 -2.64
C SER A 290 0.00 5.25 -4.00
N GLY A 291 -0.29 6.20 -4.90
CA GLY A 291 0.34 6.27 -6.23
C GLY A 291 0.71 7.69 -6.62
N LEU A 292 1.87 7.88 -7.23
CA LEU A 292 2.32 9.18 -7.74
C LEU A 292 2.78 9.11 -9.21
N ALA A 293 2.42 10.13 -9.99
CA ALA A 293 2.95 10.34 -11.33
C ALA A 293 3.24 11.81 -11.57
N LEU A 294 4.47 12.13 -12.01
CA LEU A 294 4.85 13.49 -12.38
C LEU A 294 4.81 13.64 -13.90
N ALA A 295 4.10 14.66 -14.41
CA ALA A 295 4.16 15.04 -15.81
C ALA A 295 3.78 16.51 -16.00
N ASP A 296 4.47 17.21 -16.90
CA ASP A 296 4.15 18.58 -17.33
C ASP A 296 3.99 19.62 -16.19
N GLY A 297 4.70 19.44 -15.06
CA GLY A 297 4.61 20.33 -13.90
C GLY A 297 3.44 20.02 -12.95
N HIS A 298 2.77 18.89 -13.16
CA HIS A 298 1.69 18.36 -12.33
C HIS A 298 2.15 17.08 -11.64
N LEU A 299 1.86 16.97 -10.34
CA LEU A 299 2.01 15.73 -9.58
C LEU A 299 0.62 15.12 -9.36
N TYR A 300 0.33 14.07 -10.11
CA TYR A 300 -0.92 13.32 -10.01
C TYR A 300 -0.83 12.27 -8.91
N VAL A 301 -1.93 12.13 -8.17
CA VAL A 301 -2.01 11.28 -6.98
C VAL A 301 -3.17 10.30 -7.11
N ALA A 302 -2.91 9.01 -6.97
CA ALA A 302 -3.94 8.01 -6.70
C ALA A 302 -4.27 8.06 -5.20
N ASP A 303 -5.45 8.57 -4.87
CA ASP A 303 -5.92 8.81 -3.50
C ASP A 303 -6.92 7.71 -3.12
N SER A 304 -6.39 6.64 -2.52
CA SER A 304 -7.00 5.31 -2.57
C SER A 304 -8.29 5.20 -1.76
N GLU A 305 -8.32 5.72 -0.53
CA GLU A 305 -9.48 5.55 0.36
C GLU A 305 -10.71 6.36 -0.07
N VAL A 306 -10.49 7.44 -0.84
CA VAL A 306 -11.55 8.25 -1.49
C VAL A 306 -11.82 7.82 -2.95
N SER A 307 -11.11 6.78 -3.42
CA SER A 307 -11.24 6.26 -4.79
C SER A 307 -11.15 7.36 -5.87
N ALA A 308 -10.18 8.24 -5.71
CA ALA A 308 -10.04 9.45 -6.52
C ALA A 308 -8.66 9.57 -7.18
N VAL A 309 -8.58 10.41 -8.22
CA VAL A 309 -7.31 10.90 -8.75
C VAL A 309 -7.24 12.40 -8.52
N ARG A 310 -6.18 12.85 -7.86
CA ARG A 310 -5.92 14.26 -7.54
C ARG A 310 -4.81 14.80 -8.43
N ASP A 311 -4.89 16.08 -8.76
CA ASP A 311 -3.86 16.83 -9.48
C ASP A 311 -3.30 17.89 -8.54
N ILE A 312 -1.98 17.87 -8.34
CA ILE A 312 -1.25 18.94 -7.68
C ILE A 312 -0.49 19.74 -8.74
N GLU A 313 -0.99 20.93 -9.06
CA GLU A 313 -0.28 21.87 -9.94
C GLU A 313 0.89 22.48 -9.16
N LEU A 314 2.13 22.06 -9.45
CA LEU A 314 3.30 22.39 -8.62
C LEU A 314 3.62 23.88 -8.59
N ARG A 315 3.35 24.59 -9.70
CA ARG A 315 3.58 26.03 -9.82
C ARG A 315 2.55 26.85 -9.05
N ALA A 316 1.26 26.56 -9.24
CA ALA A 316 0.18 27.28 -8.55
C ALA A 316 0.03 26.85 -7.09
N LYS A 317 0.55 25.67 -6.71
CA LYS A 317 0.44 25.08 -5.37
C LYS A 317 -1.01 24.85 -4.94
N VAL A 318 -1.79 24.30 -5.87
CA VAL A 318 -3.21 23.98 -5.68
C VAL A 318 -3.43 22.50 -5.97
N VAL A 319 -4.29 21.88 -5.18
CA VAL A 319 -4.79 20.52 -5.37
C VAL A 319 -6.22 20.56 -5.88
N THR A 320 -6.48 19.84 -6.95
CA THR A 320 -7.84 19.64 -7.51
C THR A 320 -8.16 18.17 -7.71
N THR A 321 -9.42 17.80 -7.55
CA THR A 321 -9.90 16.45 -7.86
C THR A 321 -10.22 16.33 -9.35
N LEU A 322 -9.54 15.41 -10.05
CA LEU A 322 -9.86 15.10 -11.44
C LEU A 322 -11.12 14.24 -11.52
N VAL A 323 -11.13 13.12 -10.79
CA VAL A 323 -12.25 12.15 -10.71
C VAL A 323 -12.31 11.54 -9.32
N GLY A 324 -13.47 10.95 -8.97
CA GLY A 324 -13.79 10.52 -7.60
C GLY A 324 -14.61 11.57 -6.86
N GLU A 325 -15.24 11.17 -5.74
CA GLU A 325 -16.23 12.02 -5.07
C GLU A 325 -16.11 12.06 -3.55
N ASP A 326 -16.00 10.91 -2.85
CA ASP A 326 -15.85 10.87 -1.39
C ASP A 326 -15.41 9.48 -0.89
N LEU A 327 -15.13 9.33 0.41
CA LEU A 327 -14.68 8.11 1.10
C LEU A 327 -15.56 6.88 0.88
N PHE A 328 -16.86 7.07 0.64
CA PHE A 328 -17.83 5.99 0.47
C PHE A 328 -18.52 6.01 -0.91
N VAL A 329 -17.97 6.78 -1.86
CA VAL A 329 -18.49 6.89 -3.21
C VAL A 329 -17.48 6.27 -4.18
N PHE A 330 -17.60 4.96 -4.33
CA PHE A 330 -16.73 4.12 -5.14
C PHE A 330 -17.56 3.18 -6.05
N GLY A 331 -16.90 2.51 -6.99
CA GLY A 331 -17.54 1.61 -7.95
C GLY A 331 -16.68 1.45 -9.20
N ASP A 332 -17.29 1.00 -10.29
CA ASP A 332 -16.62 0.80 -11.58
C ASP A 332 -17.44 1.46 -12.70
N GLN A 333 -17.17 2.73 -12.95
CA GLN A 333 -17.91 3.52 -13.94
C GLN A 333 -16.96 4.43 -14.71
N ASP A 334 -16.91 4.23 -16.01
CA ASP A 334 -16.24 5.11 -16.97
C ASP A 334 -17.11 6.35 -17.27
N GLY A 335 -16.49 7.42 -17.76
CA GLY A 335 -17.20 8.67 -18.07
C GLY A 335 -16.33 9.91 -17.84
N GLU A 336 -16.97 11.05 -17.61
CA GLU A 336 -16.30 12.36 -17.46
C GLU A 336 -16.65 13.03 -16.13
N GLY A 337 -15.64 13.55 -15.44
CA GLY A 337 -15.79 14.27 -14.18
C GLY A 337 -16.37 13.41 -13.06
N ASN A 338 -17.40 13.93 -12.39
CA ASN A 338 -17.88 13.35 -11.13
C ASN A 338 -18.72 12.09 -11.30
N VAL A 339 -19.04 11.63 -12.52
CA VAL A 339 -19.74 10.33 -12.72
C VAL A 339 -18.79 9.14 -12.68
N VAL A 340 -17.49 9.39 -12.83
CA VAL A 340 -16.46 8.35 -12.81
C VAL A 340 -16.45 7.69 -11.43
N ARG A 341 -16.35 6.37 -11.41
CA ARG A 341 -16.19 5.58 -10.19
C ARG A 341 -14.97 4.67 -10.34
N LEU A 342 -14.09 4.76 -9.35
CA LEU A 342 -12.95 3.88 -9.13
C LEU A 342 -13.17 3.11 -7.82
N GLN A 343 -12.33 2.12 -7.54
CA GLN A 343 -12.33 1.39 -6.28
C GLN A 343 -10.89 1.16 -5.82
N HIS A 344 -10.48 1.95 -4.83
CA HIS A 344 -9.17 1.87 -4.18
C HIS A 344 -7.98 1.79 -5.17
N PRO A 345 -7.79 2.79 -6.05
CA PRO A 345 -6.70 2.79 -7.01
C PRO A 345 -5.35 2.95 -6.30
N LEU A 346 -4.37 2.11 -6.64
CA LEU A 346 -3.05 2.11 -6.00
C LEU A 346 -1.92 2.62 -6.90
N GLY A 347 -2.03 2.42 -8.22
CA GLY A 347 -0.98 2.73 -9.19
C GLY A 347 -1.41 3.82 -10.14
N ILE A 348 -0.49 4.73 -10.48
CA ILE A 348 -0.68 5.73 -11.52
C ILE A 348 0.64 5.99 -12.25
N THR A 349 0.59 6.18 -13.56
CA THR A 349 1.74 6.63 -14.36
C THR A 349 1.26 7.53 -15.49
N ALA A 350 2.10 8.45 -15.95
CA ALA A 350 1.76 9.39 -17.01
C ALA A 350 2.51 9.02 -18.30
N ARG A 351 1.82 9.12 -19.44
CA ARG A 351 2.43 8.96 -20.76
C ARG A 351 1.59 9.66 -21.83
N ASP A 352 2.26 10.37 -22.74
CA ASP A 352 1.64 10.98 -23.93
C ASP A 352 0.42 11.86 -23.59
N GLY A 353 0.47 12.58 -22.46
CA GLY A 353 -0.60 13.45 -21.96
C GLY A 353 -1.77 12.73 -21.29
N LEU A 354 -1.72 11.40 -21.15
CA LEU A 354 -2.71 10.59 -20.44
C LEU A 354 -2.12 10.02 -19.14
N LEU A 355 -3.01 9.66 -18.22
CA LEU A 355 -2.68 8.89 -17.03
C LEU A 355 -3.20 7.46 -17.18
N TYR A 356 -2.45 6.50 -16.68
CA TYR A 356 -2.81 5.09 -16.63
C TYR A 356 -2.89 4.65 -15.17
N LEU A 357 -4.03 4.10 -14.79
CA LEU A 357 -4.40 3.83 -13.40
C LEU A 357 -4.54 2.33 -13.18
N ALA A 358 -3.93 1.81 -12.12
CA ALA A 358 -4.32 0.53 -11.55
C ALA A 358 -5.54 0.77 -10.65
N ASP A 359 -6.73 0.51 -11.18
CA ASP A 359 -7.98 0.57 -10.43
C ASP A 359 -8.17 -0.76 -9.69
N SER A 360 -7.42 -0.87 -8.59
CA SER A 360 -6.96 -2.13 -8.03
C SER A 360 -8.11 -3.05 -7.61
N TYR A 361 -9.10 -2.56 -6.88
CA TYR A 361 -10.22 -3.39 -6.42
C TYR A 361 -11.24 -3.70 -7.51
N ASN A 362 -11.22 -2.96 -8.61
CA ASN A 362 -11.95 -3.31 -9.82
C ASN A 362 -11.17 -4.25 -10.75
N ASN A 363 -9.93 -4.64 -10.40
CA ASN A 363 -9.06 -5.51 -11.20
C ASN A 363 -8.88 -5.04 -12.65
N LYS A 364 -8.75 -3.72 -12.84
CA LYS A 364 -8.71 -3.07 -14.15
C LYS A 364 -7.56 -2.08 -14.25
N ILE A 365 -7.11 -1.88 -15.49
CA ILE A 365 -6.28 -0.74 -15.85
C ILE A 365 -7.14 0.26 -16.60
N LYS A 366 -7.21 1.50 -16.10
CA LYS A 366 -7.99 2.59 -16.72
C LYS A 366 -7.06 3.67 -17.29
N ARG A 367 -7.54 4.37 -18.32
CA ARG A 367 -6.90 5.57 -18.88
C ARG A 367 -7.69 6.79 -18.45
N LEU A 368 -6.99 7.85 -18.07
CA LEU A 368 -7.55 9.14 -17.69
C LEU A 368 -6.94 10.24 -18.57
N ASP A 369 -7.78 11.03 -19.22
CA ASP A 369 -7.39 12.32 -19.80
C ASP A 369 -7.55 13.41 -18.72
N PRO A 370 -6.46 14.01 -18.22
CA PRO A 370 -6.55 14.97 -17.12
C PRO A 370 -7.18 16.31 -17.54
N ARG A 371 -7.15 16.65 -18.83
CA ARG A 371 -7.74 17.90 -19.34
C ARG A 371 -9.26 17.78 -19.47
N GLN A 372 -9.72 16.64 -19.97
CA GLN A 372 -11.15 16.34 -20.12
C GLN A 372 -11.77 15.77 -18.85
N ARG A 373 -10.94 15.32 -17.90
CA ARG A 373 -11.37 14.54 -16.72
C ARG A 373 -12.14 13.28 -17.15
N ALA A 374 -11.74 12.69 -18.28
CA ALA A 374 -12.41 11.56 -18.91
C ALA A 374 -11.68 10.26 -18.58
N VAL A 375 -12.41 9.24 -18.12
CA VAL A 375 -11.86 7.92 -17.77
C VAL A 375 -12.49 6.84 -18.64
N THR A 376 -11.65 5.95 -19.17
CA THR A 376 -12.07 4.75 -19.89
C THR A 376 -11.30 3.53 -19.41
N THR A 377 -11.99 2.39 -19.32
CA THR A 377 -11.35 1.10 -19.10
C THR A 377 -10.48 0.76 -20.31
N TRP A 378 -9.21 0.44 -20.06
CA TRP A 378 -8.28 0.03 -21.11
C TRP A 378 -8.07 -1.47 -21.09
N LEU A 379 -7.75 -2.06 -19.93
CA LEU A 379 -7.45 -3.49 -19.79
C LEU A 379 -8.23 -4.06 -18.61
N GLY A 380 -8.57 -5.35 -18.70
CA GLY A 380 -9.16 -6.08 -17.59
C GLY A 380 -10.68 -6.19 -17.72
N ARG A 381 -11.19 -7.42 -17.60
CA ARG A 381 -12.63 -7.72 -17.61
C ARG A 381 -13.37 -7.43 -16.30
N GLY A 382 -12.67 -6.98 -15.25
CA GLY A 382 -13.23 -6.68 -13.92
C GLY A 382 -13.26 -7.86 -12.94
N ALA A 383 -13.47 -9.08 -13.43
CA ALA A 383 -13.37 -10.28 -12.60
C ALA A 383 -11.91 -10.64 -12.31
N ALA A 384 -11.59 -10.86 -11.03
CA ALA A 384 -10.28 -11.31 -10.58
C ALA A 384 -9.82 -12.57 -11.34
N GLY A 385 -8.58 -12.58 -11.82
CA GLY A 385 -8.02 -13.66 -12.62
C GLY A 385 -6.59 -13.37 -13.09
N ARG A 386 -5.98 -14.30 -13.81
CA ARG A 386 -4.57 -14.24 -14.25
C ARG A 386 -4.40 -14.41 -15.77
N SER A 387 -5.47 -14.25 -16.55
CA SER A 387 -5.41 -14.50 -17.99
C SER A 387 -4.64 -13.40 -18.72
N ASP A 388 -3.73 -13.83 -19.60
CA ASP A 388 -3.08 -12.99 -20.62
C ASP A 388 -3.97 -12.85 -21.86
N GLY A 389 -3.51 -12.09 -22.86
CA GLY A 389 -4.16 -11.91 -24.15
C GLY A 389 -4.70 -10.50 -24.39
N PRO A 390 -5.66 -10.32 -25.30
CA PRO A 390 -6.13 -8.99 -25.69
C PRO A 390 -6.81 -8.24 -24.52
N PRO A 391 -6.93 -6.90 -24.62
CA PRO A 391 -7.43 -6.02 -23.56
C PRO A 391 -8.68 -6.50 -22.82
N ALA A 392 -9.68 -7.00 -23.56
CA ALA A 392 -10.99 -7.39 -23.02
C ALA A 392 -11.01 -8.78 -22.36
N SER A 393 -10.03 -9.65 -22.63
CA SER A 393 -9.94 -10.98 -22.02
C SER A 393 -8.91 -11.05 -20.91
N ALA A 394 -7.93 -10.13 -20.90
CA ALA A 394 -6.95 -10.04 -19.84
C ALA A 394 -7.64 -9.90 -18.48
N SER A 395 -7.04 -10.49 -17.45
CA SER A 395 -7.51 -10.34 -16.07
C SER A 395 -6.35 -10.18 -15.11
N PHE A 396 -6.64 -9.43 -14.04
CA PHE A 396 -5.71 -9.06 -12.98
C PHE A 396 -6.33 -9.43 -11.63
N ARG A 397 -5.56 -9.34 -10.57
CA ARG A 397 -6.03 -9.50 -9.19
C ARG A 397 -5.32 -8.50 -8.29
N GLU A 398 -6.06 -7.45 -7.91
CA GLU A 398 -5.55 -6.30 -7.15
C GLU A 398 -4.20 -5.77 -7.65
N PRO A 399 -4.09 -5.27 -8.91
CA PRO A 399 -2.84 -4.70 -9.38
C PRO A 399 -2.44 -3.49 -8.52
N GLY A 400 -1.29 -3.55 -7.86
CA GLY A 400 -0.82 -2.52 -6.91
C GLY A 400 -0.05 -1.36 -7.56
N GLY A 401 0.48 -1.57 -8.76
CA GLY A 401 1.35 -0.60 -9.41
C GLY A 401 1.36 -0.71 -10.93
N VAL A 402 1.59 0.43 -11.57
CA VAL A 402 1.80 0.52 -13.03
C VAL A 402 2.93 1.50 -13.34
N CYS A 403 3.69 1.22 -14.38
CA CYS A 403 4.73 2.14 -14.87
C CYS A 403 4.86 2.06 -16.38
N ALA A 404 4.86 3.23 -17.02
CA ALA A 404 5.05 3.34 -18.45
C ALA A 404 6.51 3.07 -18.83
N GLY A 405 6.76 2.02 -19.62
CA GLY A 405 8.05 1.76 -20.24
C GLY A 405 8.04 2.06 -21.73
N VAL A 406 9.18 1.87 -22.40
CA VAL A 406 9.31 2.08 -23.86
C VAL A 406 8.41 1.13 -24.64
N GLY A 407 8.39 -0.16 -24.27
CA GLY A 407 7.65 -1.21 -24.98
C GLY A 407 6.18 -1.36 -24.59
N GLY A 408 5.75 -0.80 -23.46
CA GLY A 408 4.38 -0.97 -22.98
C GLY A 408 4.17 -0.46 -21.55
N LEU A 409 2.99 -0.74 -21.01
CA LEU A 409 2.68 -0.52 -19.61
C LEU A 409 3.03 -1.77 -18.79
N TYR A 410 3.98 -1.64 -17.87
CA TYR A 410 4.27 -2.68 -16.88
C TYR A 410 3.27 -2.60 -15.74
N ILE A 411 2.77 -3.75 -15.29
CA ILE A 411 1.73 -3.88 -14.28
C ILE A 411 2.23 -4.84 -13.20
N ALA A 412 2.32 -4.36 -11.97
CA ALA A 412 2.51 -5.20 -10.79
C ALA A 412 1.15 -5.81 -10.40
N ASP A 413 0.92 -7.05 -10.82
CA ASP A 413 -0.34 -7.78 -10.64
C ASP A 413 -0.27 -8.58 -9.33
N THR A 414 -0.43 -7.85 -8.23
CA THR A 414 0.07 -8.19 -6.90
C THR A 414 -0.39 -9.55 -6.40
N ASN A 415 -1.70 -9.81 -6.38
CA ASN A 415 -2.22 -11.09 -5.86
C ASN A 415 -2.16 -12.22 -6.91
N ASN A 416 -1.57 -11.97 -8.08
CA ASN A 416 -1.19 -13.00 -9.05
C ASN A 416 0.32 -13.25 -9.08
N HIS A 417 1.09 -12.66 -8.15
CA HIS A 417 2.51 -12.91 -7.94
C HIS A 417 3.35 -12.69 -9.21
N ARG A 418 2.98 -11.70 -10.04
CA ARG A 418 3.59 -11.48 -11.36
C ARG A 418 3.74 -10.01 -11.75
N ILE A 419 4.61 -9.78 -12.72
CA ILE A 419 4.64 -8.57 -13.54
C ILE A 419 4.09 -8.91 -14.92
N ALA A 420 3.08 -8.15 -15.36
CA ALA A 420 2.55 -8.21 -16.72
C ALA A 420 3.00 -6.98 -17.53
N LEU A 421 2.98 -7.11 -18.86
CA LEU A 421 3.25 -6.02 -19.81
C LEU A 421 2.10 -5.95 -20.81
N ALA A 422 1.53 -4.76 -20.97
CA ALA A 422 0.58 -4.44 -22.01
C ALA A 422 1.25 -3.63 -23.12
N ASP A 423 1.25 -4.13 -24.36
CA ASP A 423 1.80 -3.42 -25.51
C ASP A 423 1.05 -2.10 -25.78
N TRP A 424 1.77 -1.01 -26.08
CA TRP A 424 1.14 0.30 -26.29
C TRP A 424 0.22 0.36 -27.52
N ARG A 425 0.48 -0.44 -28.55
CA ARG A 425 -0.27 -0.41 -29.82
C ARG A 425 -1.47 -1.34 -29.80
N SER A 426 -1.27 -2.60 -29.41
CA SER A 426 -2.32 -3.62 -29.41
C SER A 426 -3.09 -3.69 -28.09
N GLY A 427 -2.48 -3.28 -26.99
CA GLY A 427 -2.98 -3.53 -25.63
C GLY A 427 -2.91 -5.02 -25.24
N GLU A 428 -2.23 -5.86 -26.02
CA GLU A 428 -2.05 -7.27 -25.69
C GLU A 428 -1.22 -7.40 -24.42
N VAL A 429 -1.77 -8.16 -23.46
CA VAL A 429 -1.18 -8.39 -22.15
C VAL A 429 -0.44 -9.73 -22.16
N ARG A 430 0.80 -9.72 -21.69
CA ARG A 430 1.59 -10.93 -21.44
C ARG A 430 2.26 -10.87 -20.07
N THR A 431 2.44 -12.03 -19.46
CA THR A 431 3.29 -12.19 -18.29
C THR A 431 4.76 -12.00 -18.69
N VAL A 432 5.49 -11.19 -17.91
CA VAL A 432 6.92 -10.93 -18.10
C VAL A 432 7.75 -11.64 -17.04
N ILE A 433 7.27 -11.62 -15.78
CA ILE A 433 7.90 -12.30 -14.64
C ILE A 433 6.79 -12.90 -13.78
N GLY A 434 6.90 -14.18 -13.42
CA GLY A 434 5.93 -14.92 -12.62
C GLY A 434 5.89 -16.39 -13.04
N ASP A 435 5.25 -17.24 -12.22
CA ASP A 435 5.30 -18.71 -12.39
C ASP A 435 4.33 -19.31 -13.41
#